data_AF-A0A538DMI7-F1
#
_entry.id   AF-A0A538DMI7-F1
#
_cell.length_a   1.000
_cell.length_b   1.000
_cell.length_c   1.000
_cell.angle_alpha   90.00
_cell.angle_beta   90.00
_cell.angle_gamma   90.00
#
_symmetry.space_group_name_H-M   'P 1'
#
loop_
_entity.id
_entity.type
_entity.pdbx_description
1 polymer ?
#
loop_
_entity_poly.entity_id
_entity_poly.type
_entity_poly.pdbx_seq_one_letter_code
_entity_poly.pdbx_strand_id
1 'polypeptide(L)'
;MKALHRTAMTGTAIAAVAVAASGVAGQRPRGVVADCASRSEASFPGAFKNRRNLVVGPLALIGAGGTASWDRVAGGNKFPLLLRAGHRVTLELSARTRTFAGLAYGPLPQGQTSLRDAHRVVTFIACRRGGPSGSTADGRPVTFWSGGMLARSPRCVPLRVWVDAARTPRHAVIRLGMRSCG
;
A
#
# COMPACT_ATOMS: atom_id res chain seq x y z
N MET A 1 17.25 76.91 -23.24
CA MET A 1 17.99 75.64 -23.45
C MET A 1 17.49 74.62 -22.43
N LYS A 2 17.09 73.43 -22.91
CA LYS A 2 16.81 72.14 -22.22
C LYS A 2 15.93 72.09 -20.96
N ALA A 3 14.78 71.39 -21.08
CA ALA A 3 14.36 70.25 -20.23
C ALA A 3 13.09 69.62 -20.86
N LEU A 4 13.21 68.62 -21.74
CA LEU A 4 13.05 67.17 -21.50
C LEU A 4 11.82 66.71 -20.68
N HIS A 5 10.80 66.25 -21.43
CA HIS A 5 10.12 64.95 -21.38
C HIS A 5 9.74 64.33 -20.02
N ARG A 6 8.46 63.93 -19.91
CA ARG A 6 8.05 62.65 -19.31
C ARG A 6 6.63 62.28 -19.73
N THR A 7 6.54 61.46 -20.79
CA THR A 7 5.32 60.72 -21.17
C THR A 7 5.16 59.56 -20.19
N ALA A 8 4.07 59.54 -19.43
CA ALA A 8 3.75 58.46 -18.50
C ALA A 8 3.01 57.34 -19.26
N MET A 9 3.69 56.20 -19.46
CA MET A 9 3.04 54.95 -19.89
C MET A 9 2.31 54.34 -18.70
N THR A 10 0.98 54.27 -18.78
CA THR A 10 0.13 53.50 -17.87
C THR A 10 0.11 52.05 -18.34
N GLY A 11 0.88 51.20 -17.68
CA GLY A 11 0.86 49.75 -17.89
C GLY A 11 -0.31 49.11 -17.13
N THR A 12 -1.26 48.53 -17.87
CA THR A 12 -2.38 47.77 -17.30
C THR A 12 -1.87 46.43 -16.76
N ALA A 13 -1.87 46.26 -15.44
CA ALA A 13 -1.54 44.99 -14.81
C ALA A 13 -2.74 44.01 -14.94
N ILE A 14 -2.60 43.00 -15.80
CA ILE A 14 -3.55 41.89 -15.86
C ILE A 14 -3.24 40.95 -14.70
N ALA A 15 -4.07 40.97 -13.66
CA ALA A 15 -3.97 40.01 -12.56
C ALA A 15 -4.47 38.64 -13.05
N ALA A 16 -3.55 37.72 -13.28
CA ALA A 16 -3.88 36.33 -13.57
C ALA A 16 -4.42 35.65 -12.30
N VAL A 17 -5.74 35.40 -12.27
CA VAL A 17 -6.36 34.57 -11.23
C VAL A 17 -5.96 33.12 -11.50
N ALA A 18 -4.98 32.62 -10.74
CA ALA A 18 -4.63 31.20 -10.76
C ALA A 18 -5.78 30.39 -10.14
N VAL A 19 -6.57 29.73 -10.97
CA VAL A 19 -7.53 28.71 -10.52
C VAL A 19 -6.71 27.53 -9.99
N ALA A 20 -6.51 27.48 -8.67
CA ALA A 20 -5.98 26.32 -8.01
C ALA A 20 -6.98 25.17 -8.18
N ALA A 21 -6.69 24.28 -9.15
CA ALA A 21 -7.39 23.01 -9.29
C ALA A 21 -7.19 22.24 -7.99
N SER A 22 -8.18 22.33 -7.10
CA SER A 22 -8.26 21.54 -5.89
C SER A 22 -8.52 20.11 -6.31
N GLY A 23 -7.46 19.37 -6.65
CA GLY A 23 -7.53 17.94 -6.86
C GLY A 23 -8.18 17.34 -5.61
N VAL A 24 -9.39 16.79 -5.77
CA VAL A 24 -10.14 16.19 -4.68
C VAL A 24 -9.24 15.13 -4.05
N ALA A 25 -8.71 15.43 -2.87
CA ALA A 25 -7.99 14.46 -2.08
C ALA A 25 -8.96 13.31 -1.82
N GLY A 26 -8.72 12.16 -2.46
CA GLY A 26 -9.59 11.01 -2.30
C GLY A 26 -9.65 10.62 -0.83
N GLN A 27 -10.85 10.51 -0.27
CA GLN A 27 -11.01 10.03 1.09
C GLN A 27 -10.40 8.62 1.20
N ARG A 28 -9.50 8.43 2.18
CA ARG A 28 -8.86 7.12 2.39
C ARG A 28 -9.95 6.07 2.69
N PRO A 29 -9.90 4.90 2.05
CA PRO A 29 -10.90 3.86 2.27
C PRO A 29 -10.86 3.38 3.72
N ARG A 30 -12.05 3.05 4.26
CA ARG A 30 -12.21 2.42 5.57
C ARG A 30 -12.32 0.89 5.42
N GLY A 31 -11.87 0.19 6.44
CA GLY A 31 -11.82 -1.27 6.50
C GLY A 31 -11.34 -1.74 7.88
N VAL A 32 -10.91 -3.00 7.97
CA VAL A 32 -10.37 -3.54 9.23
C VAL A 32 -8.96 -3.00 9.51
N VAL A 33 -8.55 -3.08 10.77
CA VAL A 33 -7.23 -2.67 11.24
C VAL A 33 -6.44 -3.89 11.72
N ALA A 34 -5.18 -3.97 11.31
CA ALA A 34 -4.17 -4.86 11.88
C ALA A 34 -3.05 -3.99 12.45
N ASP A 35 -2.89 -3.97 13.76
CA ASP A 35 -1.93 -3.09 14.43
C ASP A 35 -0.79 -3.89 15.08
N CYS A 36 0.07 -3.19 15.81
CA CYS A 36 1.21 -3.79 16.50
C CYS A 36 0.81 -4.90 17.51
N ALA A 37 -0.41 -4.87 18.05
CA ALA A 37 -0.86 -5.89 19.00
C ALA A 37 -1.18 -7.21 18.28
N SER A 38 -1.61 -7.18 17.02
CA SER A 38 -1.89 -8.38 16.22
C SER A 38 -0.71 -8.86 15.38
N ARG A 39 0.49 -8.32 15.65
CA ARG A 39 1.71 -8.70 14.92
C ARG A 39 2.07 -10.17 15.13
N SER A 40 2.83 -10.68 14.19
CA SER A 40 3.61 -11.92 14.31
C SER A 40 5.10 -11.56 14.47
N GLU A 41 5.93 -12.55 14.79
CA GLU A 41 7.35 -12.34 15.06
C GLU A 41 8.23 -13.24 14.18
N ALA A 42 9.17 -12.65 13.44
CA ALA A 42 10.19 -13.37 12.65
C ALA A 42 11.31 -12.42 12.15
N SER A 43 12.38 -13.00 11.61
CA SER A 43 13.47 -12.26 10.96
C SER A 43 13.42 -12.38 9.43
N PHE A 44 13.61 -11.27 8.73
CA PHE A 44 13.49 -11.18 7.27
C PHE A 44 14.70 -10.47 6.61
N PRO A 45 15.85 -11.15 6.50
CA PRO A 45 17.01 -10.60 5.80
C PRO A 45 16.69 -10.23 4.34
N GLY A 46 17.17 -9.07 3.90
CA GLY A 46 17.03 -8.56 2.54
C GLY A 46 15.62 -8.15 2.14
N ALA A 47 14.64 -8.14 3.05
CA ALA A 47 13.21 -8.01 2.72
C ALA A 47 12.89 -6.83 1.80
N PHE A 48 13.48 -5.67 2.05
CA PHE A 48 13.21 -4.44 1.31
C PHE A 48 14.10 -4.25 0.06
N LYS A 49 15.08 -5.13 -0.16
CA LYS A 49 16.02 -5.07 -1.28
C LYS A 49 15.82 -6.20 -2.29
N ASN A 50 15.23 -7.31 -1.85
CA ASN A 50 14.99 -8.47 -2.68
C ASN A 50 13.90 -8.19 -3.73
N ARG A 51 14.26 -8.28 -5.01
CA ARG A 51 13.35 -8.06 -6.15
C ARG A 51 12.20 -9.07 -6.23
N ARG A 52 12.30 -10.21 -5.53
CA ARG A 52 11.20 -11.19 -5.40
C ARG A 52 10.10 -10.71 -4.46
N ASN A 53 10.33 -9.64 -3.69
CA ASN A 53 9.31 -9.04 -2.83
C ASN A 53 8.69 -7.82 -3.51
N LEU A 54 7.40 -7.59 -3.27
CA LEU A 54 6.75 -6.36 -3.69
C LEU A 54 6.99 -5.31 -2.61
N VAL A 55 7.78 -4.29 -2.94
CA VAL A 55 8.13 -3.20 -2.02
C VAL A 55 7.48 -1.90 -2.49
N VAL A 56 6.71 -1.26 -1.59
CA VAL A 56 6.04 0.02 -1.87
C VAL A 56 6.29 0.97 -0.70
N GLY A 57 7.37 1.76 -0.80
CA GLY A 57 7.77 2.66 0.29
C GLY A 57 8.15 1.87 1.55
N PRO A 58 7.51 2.11 2.71
CA PRO A 58 7.82 1.41 3.96
C PRO A 58 7.22 0.00 4.06
N LEU A 59 6.40 -0.41 3.09
CA LEU A 59 5.76 -1.72 3.01
C LEU A 59 6.61 -2.71 2.19
N ALA A 60 6.70 -3.95 2.65
CA ALA A 60 7.12 -5.10 1.84
C ALA A 60 6.14 -6.27 1.97
N LEU A 61 5.80 -6.89 0.85
CA LEU A 61 5.07 -8.17 0.77
C LEU A 61 6.05 -9.24 0.28
N ILE A 62 6.39 -10.18 1.15
CA ILE A 62 7.42 -11.19 0.87
C ILE A 62 6.92 -12.15 -0.21
N GLY A 63 7.69 -12.33 -1.28
CA GLY A 63 7.38 -13.22 -2.41
C GLY A 63 6.46 -12.64 -3.49
N ALA A 64 5.98 -11.40 -3.34
CA ALA A 64 4.98 -10.81 -4.23
C ALA A 64 5.53 -9.99 -5.42
N GLY A 65 6.85 -9.89 -5.60
CA GLY A 65 7.48 -9.02 -6.61
C GLY A 65 7.54 -9.60 -8.03
N GLY A 66 7.43 -10.92 -8.17
CA GLY A 66 7.46 -11.64 -9.44
C GLY A 66 6.14 -12.37 -9.73
N THR A 67 6.25 -13.56 -10.32
CA THR A 67 5.14 -14.51 -10.44
C THR A 67 5.02 -15.27 -9.11
N ALA A 68 4.10 -14.84 -8.26
CA ALA A 68 3.79 -15.59 -7.06
C ALA A 68 3.03 -16.87 -7.44
N SER A 69 3.27 -17.99 -6.76
CA SER A 69 2.44 -19.19 -6.95
C SER A 69 0.99 -18.91 -6.55
N TRP A 70 0.04 -19.59 -7.18
CA TRP A 70 -1.34 -19.66 -6.71
C TRP A 70 -1.58 -21.10 -6.25
N ASP A 71 -1.89 -21.29 -4.97
CA ASP A 71 -2.21 -22.58 -4.41
C ASP A 71 -3.72 -22.84 -4.53
N ARG A 72 -4.09 -23.95 -5.16
CA ARG A 72 -5.49 -24.31 -5.41
C ARG A 72 -6.23 -24.67 -4.12
N VAL A 73 -5.57 -25.33 -3.17
CA VAL A 73 -6.18 -25.83 -1.93
C VAL A 73 -6.43 -24.68 -0.96
N ALA A 74 -5.47 -23.76 -0.85
CA ALA A 74 -5.59 -22.54 -0.06
C ALA A 74 -6.41 -21.45 -0.78
N GLY A 75 -6.59 -21.55 -2.10
CA GLY A 75 -7.28 -20.56 -2.91
C GLY A 75 -6.52 -19.22 -3.01
N GLY A 76 -5.19 -19.25 -2.94
CA GLY A 76 -4.38 -18.04 -2.81
C GLY A 76 -2.91 -18.31 -2.54
N ASN A 77 -2.23 -17.32 -1.96
CA ASN A 77 -0.86 -17.49 -1.47
C ASN A 77 -0.59 -16.61 -0.25
N LYS A 78 0.35 -17.06 0.58
CA LYS A 78 0.82 -16.36 1.76
C LYS A 78 1.86 -15.31 1.35
N PHE A 79 1.69 -14.11 1.85
CA PHE A 79 2.62 -13.01 1.65
C PHE A 79 2.86 -12.35 3.01
N PRO A 80 3.86 -12.77 3.80
CA PRO A 80 4.24 -12.03 5.00
C PRO A 80 4.31 -10.52 4.72
N LEU A 81 3.52 -9.74 5.45
CA LEU A 81 3.47 -8.29 5.28
C LEU A 81 4.35 -7.65 6.32
N LEU A 82 5.32 -6.86 5.88
CA LEU A 82 6.22 -6.11 6.73
C LEU A 82 5.98 -4.62 6.55
N LEU A 83 5.95 -3.90 7.67
CA LEU A 83 5.91 -2.45 7.69
C LEU A 83 7.01 -1.91 8.59
N ARG A 84 7.78 -0.94 8.10
CA ARG A 84 8.80 -0.25 8.91
C ARG A 84 8.15 0.42 10.13
N ALA A 85 8.84 0.40 11.26
CA ALA A 85 8.34 0.97 12.51
C ALA A 85 7.91 2.45 12.36
N GLY A 86 6.79 2.80 12.99
CA GLY A 86 6.20 4.14 12.99
C GLY A 86 5.43 4.51 11.72
N HIS A 87 5.25 3.60 10.77
CA HIS A 87 4.45 3.85 9.57
C HIS A 87 3.04 3.24 9.65
N ARG A 88 2.15 3.78 8.82
CA ARG A 88 0.81 3.25 8.57
C ARG A 88 0.61 3.03 7.07
N VAL A 89 0.06 1.89 6.69
CA VAL A 89 -0.29 1.60 5.29
C VAL A 89 -1.68 1.02 5.20
N THR A 90 -2.51 1.52 4.29
CA THR A 90 -3.78 0.87 3.93
C THR A 90 -3.64 0.18 2.59
N LEU A 91 -3.89 -1.13 2.56
CA LEU A 91 -4.08 -1.88 1.34
C LEU A 91 -5.55 -1.86 0.96
N GLU A 92 -5.83 -1.56 -0.29
CA GLU A 92 -7.18 -1.54 -0.84
C GLU A 92 -7.24 -2.32 -2.16
N LEU A 93 -8.25 -3.17 -2.25
CA LEU A 93 -8.77 -3.70 -3.49
C LEU A 93 -9.92 -2.82 -3.97
N SER A 94 -9.96 -2.51 -5.28
CA SER A 94 -11.13 -1.90 -5.88
C SER A 94 -12.36 -2.79 -5.69
N ALA A 95 -13.57 -2.23 -5.77
CA ALA A 95 -14.80 -3.03 -5.72
C ALA A 95 -14.80 -4.15 -6.78
N ARG A 96 -14.32 -3.84 -8.00
CA ARG A 96 -14.15 -4.82 -9.08
C ARG A 96 -13.15 -5.91 -8.72
N THR A 97 -11.99 -5.54 -8.18
CA THR A 97 -10.98 -6.52 -7.76
C THR A 97 -11.50 -7.43 -6.65
N ARG A 98 -12.29 -6.89 -5.70
CA ARG A 98 -12.86 -7.65 -4.57
C ARG A 98 -13.78 -8.78 -5.00
N THR A 99 -14.40 -8.68 -6.18
CA THR A 99 -15.26 -9.75 -6.72
C THR A 99 -14.51 -11.08 -6.86
N PHE A 100 -13.19 -11.03 -7.06
CA PHE A 100 -12.37 -12.20 -7.32
C PHE A 100 -11.17 -12.39 -6.41
N ALA A 101 -10.75 -11.37 -5.64
CA ALA A 101 -9.62 -11.43 -4.73
C ALA A 101 -9.95 -10.81 -3.37
N GLY A 102 -9.21 -11.19 -2.33
CA GLY A 102 -9.40 -10.71 -0.97
C GLY A 102 -8.12 -10.71 -0.16
N LEU A 103 -8.02 -9.79 0.79
CA LEU A 103 -6.90 -9.64 1.73
C LEU A 103 -7.16 -10.49 2.97
N ALA A 104 -6.38 -11.55 3.16
CA ALA A 104 -6.46 -12.42 4.33
C ALA A 104 -5.46 -11.94 5.39
N TYR A 105 -5.81 -10.84 6.07
CA TYR A 105 -5.06 -10.25 7.19
C TYR A 105 -6.01 -9.66 8.23
N GLY A 106 -5.51 -9.42 9.45
CA GLY A 106 -6.30 -8.82 10.52
C GLY A 106 -7.28 -9.83 11.12
N PRO A 107 -8.41 -9.38 11.70
CA PRO A 107 -9.37 -10.29 12.31
C PRO A 107 -9.99 -11.19 11.22
N LEU A 108 -9.77 -12.49 11.36
CA LEU A 108 -10.30 -13.54 10.49
C LEU A 108 -10.93 -14.63 11.37
N PRO A 109 -11.90 -15.40 10.85
CA PRO A 109 -12.40 -16.57 11.56
C PRO A 109 -11.28 -17.57 11.83
N GLN A 110 -11.43 -18.35 12.89
CA GLN A 110 -10.51 -19.45 13.19
C GLN A 110 -10.60 -20.52 12.09
N GLY A 111 -9.45 -21.13 11.76
CA GLY A 111 -9.37 -22.18 10.75
C GLY A 111 -9.15 -21.65 9.32
N GLN A 112 -9.67 -22.37 8.33
CA GLN A 112 -9.44 -22.06 6.92
C GLN A 112 -10.20 -20.79 6.52
N THR A 113 -9.45 -19.76 6.10
CA THR A 113 -10.04 -18.50 5.60
C THR A 113 -10.51 -18.67 4.16
N SER A 114 -11.77 -18.35 3.88
CA SER A 114 -12.29 -18.31 2.51
C SER A 114 -12.22 -16.91 1.89
N LEU A 115 -12.40 -16.82 0.57
CA LEU A 115 -12.49 -15.53 -0.11
C LEU A 115 -13.66 -14.66 0.40
N ARG A 116 -14.71 -15.25 0.97
CA ARG A 116 -15.84 -14.50 1.55
C ARG A 116 -15.41 -13.75 2.81
N ASP A 117 -14.60 -14.39 3.65
CA ASP A 117 -14.14 -13.84 4.94
C ASP A 117 -13.02 -12.82 4.76
N ALA A 118 -12.30 -12.89 3.64
CA ALA A 118 -11.22 -11.97 3.34
C ALA A 118 -11.70 -10.52 3.14
N HIS A 119 -10.81 -9.58 3.45
CA HIS A 119 -11.14 -8.16 3.48
C HIS A 119 -10.90 -7.49 2.12
N ARG A 120 -11.65 -6.43 1.84
CA ARG A 120 -11.37 -5.53 0.71
C ARG A 120 -10.29 -4.50 1.05
N VAL A 121 -10.30 -4.03 2.29
CA VAL A 121 -9.46 -2.94 2.78
C VAL A 121 -8.92 -3.34 4.14
N VAL A 122 -7.60 -3.25 4.30
CA VAL A 122 -6.91 -3.50 5.59
C VAL A 122 -5.94 -2.36 5.84
N THR A 123 -6.02 -1.74 7.02
CA THR A 123 -5.05 -0.75 7.48
C THR A 123 -4.08 -1.39 8.47
N PHE A 124 -2.80 -1.33 8.12
CA PHE A 124 -1.69 -1.80 8.93
C PHE A 124 -1.07 -0.63 9.68
N ILE A 125 -0.93 -0.77 11.00
CA ILE A 125 -0.30 0.22 11.87
C ILE A 125 0.90 -0.45 12.53
N ALA A 126 2.10 -0.06 12.12
CA ALA A 126 3.32 -0.61 12.69
C ALA A 126 3.48 -0.21 14.16
N CYS A 127 4.23 -1.03 14.90
CA CYS A 127 4.78 -0.68 16.19
C CYS A 127 5.55 0.65 16.10
N ARG A 128 5.56 1.39 17.22
CA ARG A 128 6.27 2.67 17.33
C ARG A 128 7.77 2.47 17.11
N ARG A 129 8.46 3.52 16.63
CA ARG A 129 9.93 3.52 16.54
C ARG A 129 10.53 3.33 17.93
N GLY A 130 11.55 2.48 18.03
CA GLY A 130 12.18 2.12 19.31
C GLY A 130 11.35 1.18 20.20
N GLY A 131 10.11 0.86 19.83
CA GLY A 131 9.29 -0.12 20.55
C GLY A 131 9.60 -1.57 20.16
N PRO A 132 9.27 -2.56 21.01
CA PRO A 132 9.49 -3.96 20.70
C PRO A 132 8.48 -4.43 19.65
N SER A 133 8.96 -4.87 18.49
CA SER A 133 8.14 -5.50 17.45
C SER A 133 8.37 -7.00 17.31
N GLY A 134 9.43 -7.53 17.92
CA GLY A 134 9.85 -8.94 17.77
C GLY A 134 10.26 -9.35 16.36
N SER A 135 10.33 -8.40 15.42
CA SER A 135 10.69 -8.68 14.02
C SER A 135 11.70 -7.68 13.48
N THR A 136 12.62 -8.18 12.66
CA THR A 136 13.64 -7.35 12.01
C THR A 136 13.74 -7.64 10.51
N ALA A 137 14.12 -6.62 9.76
CA ALA A 137 14.60 -6.75 8.39
C ALA A 137 15.93 -6.01 8.28
N ASP A 138 17.00 -6.74 7.93
CA ASP A 138 18.36 -6.21 7.88
C ASP A 138 18.79 -5.52 9.19
N GLY A 139 18.46 -6.14 10.33
CA GLY A 139 18.74 -5.58 11.68
C GLY A 139 17.90 -4.36 12.05
N ARG A 140 16.97 -3.91 11.20
CA ARG A 140 16.08 -2.78 11.48
C ARG A 140 14.70 -3.26 11.94
N PRO A 141 14.10 -2.66 12.98
CA PRO A 141 12.77 -3.04 13.45
C PRO A 141 11.68 -2.87 12.37
N VAL A 142 10.84 -3.90 12.26
CA VAL A 142 9.65 -3.94 11.41
C VAL A 142 8.49 -4.56 12.19
N THR A 143 7.26 -4.25 11.81
CA THR A 143 6.09 -5.02 12.24
C THR A 143 5.70 -5.98 11.14
N PHE A 144 5.50 -7.23 11.50
CA PHE A 144 5.17 -8.32 10.60
C PHE A 144 3.76 -8.81 10.91
N TRP A 145 2.96 -9.09 9.87
CA TRP A 145 1.71 -9.83 10.00
C TRP A 145 1.73 -11.05 9.07
N SER A 146 1.48 -12.23 9.64
CA SER A 146 1.24 -13.44 8.88
C SER A 146 -0.12 -13.33 8.18
N GLY A 147 -0.12 -13.48 6.86
CA GLY A 147 -1.34 -13.43 6.06
C GLY A 147 -1.00 -13.51 4.59
N GLY A 148 -1.97 -13.17 3.74
CA GLY A 148 -1.79 -13.27 2.31
C GLY A 148 -2.95 -12.74 1.51
N MET A 149 -3.07 -13.27 0.29
CA MET A 149 -4.11 -12.89 -0.63
C MET A 149 -4.78 -14.14 -1.18
N LEU A 150 -6.10 -14.11 -1.16
CA LEU A 150 -6.94 -15.13 -1.79
C LEU A 150 -7.41 -14.64 -3.15
N ALA A 151 -7.56 -15.57 -4.10
CA ALA A 151 -8.15 -15.31 -5.39
C ALA A 151 -8.85 -16.57 -5.94
N ARG A 152 -9.97 -16.37 -6.64
CA ARG A 152 -10.75 -17.48 -7.24
C ARG A 152 -9.96 -18.33 -8.24
N SER A 153 -8.96 -17.73 -8.88
CA SER A 153 -8.12 -18.35 -9.92
C SER A 153 -6.83 -17.55 -10.08
N PRO A 154 -5.80 -18.10 -10.76
CA PRO A 154 -4.62 -17.35 -11.17
C PRO A 154 -5.01 -16.07 -11.93
N ARG A 155 -4.49 -14.92 -11.49
CA ARG A 155 -4.74 -13.61 -12.10
C ARG A 155 -3.85 -12.51 -11.54
N CYS A 156 -3.80 -11.40 -12.26
CA CYS A 156 -3.26 -10.15 -11.75
C CYS A 156 -4.22 -9.53 -10.73
N VAL A 157 -3.69 -9.13 -9.59
CA VAL A 157 -4.45 -8.46 -8.53
C VAL A 157 -3.94 -7.04 -8.35
N PRO A 158 -4.64 -6.04 -8.92
CA PRO A 158 -4.33 -4.63 -8.69
C PRO A 158 -4.58 -4.24 -7.23
N LEU A 159 -3.62 -3.52 -6.66
CA LEU A 159 -3.63 -3.00 -5.29
C LEU A 159 -3.45 -1.49 -5.31
N ARG A 160 -4.20 -0.83 -4.42
CA ARG A 160 -3.99 0.57 -4.05
C ARG A 160 -3.36 0.60 -2.67
N VAL A 161 -2.21 1.24 -2.55
CA VAL A 161 -1.39 1.29 -1.34
C VAL A 161 -1.33 2.73 -0.85
N TRP A 162 -2.06 3.01 0.22
CA TRP A 162 -2.10 4.33 0.84
C TRP A 162 -1.07 4.40 1.96
N VAL A 163 0.00 5.17 1.76
CA VAL A 163 1.09 5.31 2.74
C VAL A 163 0.88 6.54 3.63
N ASP A 164 0.96 6.36 4.95
CA ASP A 164 0.93 7.42 5.98
C ASP A 164 -0.19 8.45 5.80
N ALA A 165 0.13 9.70 5.45
CA ALA A 165 -0.82 10.78 5.21
C ALA A 165 -0.97 11.15 3.72
N ALA A 166 -0.48 10.30 2.81
CA ALA A 166 -0.56 10.55 1.37
C ALA A 166 -2.04 10.71 0.93
N ARG A 167 -2.27 11.73 0.09
CA ARG A 167 -3.60 12.06 -0.46
C ARG A 167 -4.01 11.17 -1.64
N THR A 168 -3.07 10.45 -2.23
CA THR A 168 -3.29 9.54 -3.35
C THR A 168 -2.61 8.19 -3.07
N PRO A 169 -3.21 7.06 -3.49
CA PRO A 169 -2.59 5.77 -3.33
C PRO A 169 -1.49 5.56 -4.37
N ARG A 170 -0.46 4.80 -3.97
CA ARG A 170 0.46 4.18 -4.92
C ARG A 170 -0.20 2.95 -5.52
N HIS A 171 -0.02 2.69 -6.79
CA HIS A 171 -0.55 1.50 -7.44
C HIS A 171 0.51 0.41 -7.50
N ALA A 172 0.10 -0.82 -7.25
CA ALA A 172 0.92 -2.01 -7.35
C ALA A 172 0.07 -3.17 -7.89
N VAL A 173 0.74 -4.21 -8.39
CA VAL A 173 0.05 -5.41 -8.90
C VAL A 173 0.77 -6.64 -8.38
N ILE A 174 0.01 -7.59 -7.84
CA ILE A 174 0.51 -8.94 -7.55
C ILE A 174 0.17 -9.83 -8.74
N ARG A 175 1.18 -10.51 -9.29
CA ARG A 175 0.99 -11.49 -10.36
C ARG A 175 0.79 -12.87 -9.74
N LEU A 176 -0.44 -13.16 -9.33
CA LEU A 176 -0.76 -14.40 -8.62
C LEU A 176 -1.02 -15.52 -9.63
N GLY A 177 -0.04 -16.40 -9.83
CA GLY A 177 -0.05 -17.46 -10.83
C GLY A 177 0.06 -16.97 -12.27
N MET A 178 0.40 -15.69 -12.49
CA MET A 178 0.49 -15.07 -13.82
C MET A 178 1.92 -14.61 -14.11
N ARG A 179 2.39 -14.80 -15.35
CA ARG A 179 3.71 -14.34 -15.79
C ARG A 179 3.76 -12.83 -16.08
N SER A 180 2.67 -12.27 -16.57
CA SER A 180 2.55 -10.86 -16.93
C SER A 180 1.12 -10.35 -16.65
N CYS A 181 0.98 -9.02 -16.63
CA CYS A 181 -0.29 -8.32 -16.52
C CYS A 181 -0.36 -7.33 -17.69
N GLY A 182 -1.47 -7.35 -18.43
CA GLY A 182 -1.77 -6.38 -19.48
C GLY A 182 -2.39 -5.11 -18.95
#